data_AF-A0A2A5BED2-F1
#
_entry.id   AF-A0A2A5BED2-F1
#
_cell.length_a   1.000
_cell.length_b   1.000
_cell.length_c   1.000
_cell.angle_alpha   90.00
_cell.angle_beta   90.00
_cell.angle_gamma   90.00
#
_symmetry.space_group_name_H-M   'P 1'
#
loop_
_entity.id
_entity.type
_entity.pdbx_description
1 polymer ?
#
loop_
_entity_poly.entity_id
_entity_poly.type
_entity_poly.pdbx_seq_one_letter_code
_entity_poly.pdbx_strand_id
1 'polypeptide(L)' 'MRLEKEWIREETKSVNLGDKRLEKRLSRVMKSLSSSSRDSIPKSCESWSETIAAYRFFSHKKLRA' A
#
# COMPACT_ATOMS: atom_id res chain seq x y z
N MET A 1 -7.03 10.42 -13.23
CA MET A 1 -6.52 10.23 -11.85
C MET A 1 -7.59 10.15 -10.74
N ARG A 2 -8.91 10.23 -11.03
CA ARG A 2 -9.97 10.11 -10.01
C ARG A 2 -10.35 8.65 -9.72
N LEU A 3 -10.31 7.79 -10.75
CA LEU A 3 -10.67 6.38 -10.67
C LEU A 3 -9.73 5.53 -9.81
N GLU A 4 -8.40 5.79 -9.87
CA GLU A 4 -7.40 5.04 -9.07
C GLU A 4 -7.65 5.14 -7.57
N LYS A 5 -8.02 6.32 -7.06
CA LYS A 5 -8.26 6.50 -5.62
C LYS A 5 -9.56 5.85 -5.15
N GLU A 6 -10.57 5.82 -6.01
CA GLU A 6 -11.90 5.29 -5.68
C GLU A 6 -11.86 3.77 -5.50
N TRP A 7 -11.28 3.05 -6.46
CA TRP A 7 -11.24 1.59 -6.38
C TRP A 7 -10.37 1.10 -5.21
N ILE A 8 -9.22 1.75 -4.94
CA ILE A 8 -8.36 1.40 -3.80
C ILE A 8 -9.10 1.60 -2.47
N ARG A 9 -9.89 2.68 -2.37
CA ARG A 9 -10.69 2.95 -1.18
C ARG A 9 -11.74 1.87 -0.98
N GLU A 10 -12.43 1.47 -2.06
CA GLU A 10 -13.41 0.38 -1.99
C GLU A 10 -12.77 -0.97 -1.66
N GLU A 11 -11.61 -1.28 -2.23
CA GLU A 11 -10.88 -2.52 -1.96
C GLU A 11 -10.39 -2.60 -0.51
N THR A 12 -9.91 -1.48 0.04
CA THR A 12 -9.35 -1.42 1.39
C THR A 12 -10.39 -1.12 2.49
N LYS A 13 -11.68 -0.95 2.16
CA LYS A 13 -12.71 -0.51 3.12
C LYS A 13 -13.00 -1.50 4.25
N SER A 14 -12.87 -2.79 3.97
CA SER A 14 -13.22 -3.88 4.90
C SER A 14 -12.00 -4.41 5.67
N VAL A 15 -10.80 -3.89 5.35
CA VAL A 15 -9.57 -4.31 6.01
C VAL A 15 -9.59 -3.83 7.46
N ASN A 16 -9.39 -4.76 8.39
CA ASN A 16 -9.19 -4.47 9.80
C ASN A 16 -7.84 -5.03 10.25
N LEU A 17 -6.84 -4.16 10.38
CA LEU A 17 -5.50 -4.54 10.85
C LEU A 17 -5.28 -4.24 12.34
N GLY A 18 -6.31 -3.73 13.02
CA GLY A 18 -6.23 -3.27 14.41
C GLY A 18 -5.33 -2.02 14.61
N ASP A 19 -4.79 -1.44 13.53
CA ASP A 19 -4.05 -0.17 13.54
C ASP A 19 -4.41 0.63 12.28
N LYS A 20 -5.16 1.72 12.47
CA LYS A 20 -5.60 2.63 11.39
C LYS A 20 -4.43 3.20 10.57
N ARG A 21 -3.22 3.29 11.15
CA ARG A 21 -2.03 3.75 10.43
C ARG A 21 -1.53 2.70 9.44
N LEU A 22 -1.67 1.41 9.77
CA LEU A 22 -1.36 0.32 8.86
C LEU A 22 -2.38 0.25 7.73
N GLU A 23 -3.66 0.42 8.02
CA GLU A 23 -4.73 0.48 7.00
C GLU A 23 -4.49 1.64 6.02
N LYS A 24 -4.19 2.84 6.53
CA LYS A 24 -3.83 3.99 5.68
C LYS A 24 -2.57 3.73 4.86
N ARG A 25 -1.60 2.98 5.41
CA ARG A 25 -0.39 2.61 4.69
C ARG A 25 -0.69 1.60 3.59
N LEU A 26 -1.57 0.63 3.83
CA LEU A 26 -2.02 -0.34 2.83
C LEU A 26 -2.59 0.38 1.60
N SER A 27 -3.51 1.33 1.77
CA SER A 27 -4.08 2.06 0.63
C SER A 27 -3.02 2.83 -0.17
N ARG A 28 -1.97 3.36 0.49
CA ARG A 28 -0.85 4.03 -0.21
C ARG A 28 0.02 3.05 -0.97
N VAL A 29 0.36 1.92 -0.37
CA VAL A 29 1.15 0.87 -1.03
C VAL A 29 0.38 0.32 -2.23
N MET A 30 -0.92 0.05 -2.08
CA MET A 30 -1.78 -0.43 -3.16
C MET A 30 -1.85 0.57 -4.32
N LYS A 31 -1.88 1.88 -4.03
CA LYS A 31 -1.77 2.92 -5.05
C LYS A 31 -0.49 2.80 -5.86
N SER A 32 0.66 2.76 -5.19
CA SER A 32 1.96 2.64 -5.86
C SER A 32 2.05 1.34 -6.68
N LEU A 33 1.60 0.21 -6.15
CA LEU A 33 1.67 -1.07 -6.88
C LEU A 33 0.67 -1.18 -8.04
N SER A 34 -0.43 -0.44 -7.99
CA SER A 34 -1.44 -0.44 -9.06
C SER A 34 -1.05 0.38 -10.28
N SER A 35 -0.19 1.39 -10.12
CA SER A 35 0.28 2.21 -11.25
C SER A 35 1.21 1.42 -12.18
N SER A 36 1.96 0.46 -11.63
CA SER A 36 2.75 -0.49 -12.41
C SER A 36 2.90 -1.83 -11.68
N SER A 37 1.92 -2.72 -11.89
CA SER A 37 1.84 -4.01 -11.19
C SER A 37 2.85 -5.05 -11.67
N ARG A 38 3.52 -4.81 -12.79
CA ARG A 38 4.59 -5.68 -13.32
C ARG A 38 5.97 -5.29 -12.82
N ASP A 39 6.10 -4.10 -12.22
CA ASP A 39 7.36 -3.59 -11.73
C ASP A 39 7.61 -4.02 -10.27
N SER A 40 8.89 -4.01 -9.89
CA SER A 40 9.30 -4.23 -8.49
C SER A 40 8.83 -3.09 -7.58
N ILE A 41 8.64 -3.34 -6.28
CA ILE A 41 8.25 -2.32 -5.28
C ILE A 41 9.03 -1.00 -5.43
N PRO A 42 10.39 -0.99 -5.51
CA PRO A 42 11.14 0.27 -5.65
C PRO A 42 10.85 1.04 -6.94
N LYS A 43 10.47 0.33 -8.01
CA LYS A 43 10.17 0.91 -9.32
C LYS A 43 8.72 1.40 -9.43
N SER A 44 7.80 0.82 -8.66
CA SER A 44 6.41 1.26 -8.58
C SER A 44 6.20 2.42 -7.59
N CYS A 45 7.13 2.66 -6.66
CA CYS A 45 7.07 3.78 -5.71
C CYS A 45 7.67 5.07 -6.30
N GLU A 46 7.05 6.22 -6.00
CA GLU A 46 7.47 7.53 -6.55
C GLU A 46 8.65 8.13 -5.76
N SER A 47 8.91 7.63 -4.55
CA SER A 47 9.99 8.11 -3.68
C SER A 47 10.64 7.02 -2.83
N TRP A 48 11.83 7.35 -2.31
CA TRP A 48 12.56 6.48 -1.40
C TRP A 48 11.82 6.24 -0.07
N SER A 49 11.13 7.27 0.43
CA SER A 49 10.33 7.17 1.66
C SER A 49 9.14 6.23 1.48
N GLU A 50 8.49 6.25 0.31
CA GLU A 50 7.44 5.29 -0.05
C GLU A 50 7.96 3.87 -0.16
N THR A 51 9.12 3.69 -0.81
CA THR A 51 9.78 2.38 -0.94
C THR A 51 10.06 1.77 0.44
N ILE A 52 10.66 2.54 1.35
CA ILE A 52 10.90 2.10 2.73
C ILE A 52 9.58 1.80 3.45
N ALA A 53 8.55 2.63 3.27
CA ALA A 53 7.26 2.42 3.91
C ALA A 53 6.59 1.13 3.45
N ALA A 54 6.69 0.79 2.16
CA ALA A 54 6.19 -0.45 1.57
C ALA A 54 6.92 -1.67 2.16
N TYR A 55 8.26 -1.66 2.18
CA TYR A 55 9.02 -2.74 2.80
C TYR A 55 8.70 -2.92 4.29
N ARG A 56 8.63 -1.82 5.05
CA ARG A 56 8.25 -1.85 6.47
C ARG A 56 6.83 -2.37 6.71
N PHE A 57 5.93 -2.13 5.76
CA PHE A 57 4.56 -2.65 5.82
C PHE A 57 4.58 -4.18 5.66
N PHE A 58 5.19 -4.70 4.60
CA PHE A 58 5.28 -6.15 4.38
C PHE A 58 6.14 -6.88 5.42
N SER A 59 7.12 -6.21 6.02
CA SER A 59 7.94 -6.77 7.10
C SER A 59 7.31 -6.62 8.50
N HIS A 60 6.12 -6.03 8.61
CA HIS A 60 5.53 -5.70 9.91
C HIS A 60 5.10 -6.98 10.64
N LYS A 61 5.61 -7.20 11.87
CA LYS A 61 5.39 -8.45 12.63
C LYS A 61 3.90 -8.83 12.78
N LYS A 62 3.01 -7.85 12.99
CA LYS A 62 1.56 -8.09 13.08
C LYS A 62 0.90 -8.56 11.77
N LEU A 63 1.58 -8.37 10.63
CA LEU A 63 1.08 -8.72 9.30
C LEU A 63 1.76 -9.96 8.73
N ARG A 64 2.73 -10.54 9.45
CA ARG A 64 3.33 -11.82 9.09
C ARG A 64 2.38 -12.92 9.60
N ALA A 65 1.96 -13.79 8.71
CA ALA A 65 1.22 -15.01 9.03
C ALA A 65 2.08 -15.98 9.84
#